data_AF-A0AAD3MYM3-F1
#
_entry.id   AF-A0AAD3MYM3-F1
#
_cell.length_a   1.000
_cell.length_b   1.000
_cell.length_c   1.000
_cell.angle_alpha   90.00
_cell.angle_beta   90.00
_cell.angle_gamma   90.00
#
_symmetry.space_group_name_H-M   'P 1'
#
loop_
_entity.id
_entity.type
_entity.pdbx_description
1 polymer ?
#
loop_
_entity_poly.entity_id
_entity_poly.type
_entity_poly.pdbx_seq_one_letter_code
_entity_poly.pdbx_strand_id
1 'polypeptide(L)'
;VKRNISDLTNIPVRHQQWEGWPASASDDSMTLAVSGISYPCHHLSVCRRSSPANAQEPTEECADVHMISDSEGDDFEDASEFGVDDSEMFGMGSSSCRKSPMMPENSENEADALLHFTAEFSSRYGETHPMFFIGSLEAASQEAFYGKARDRKLLAIYLHNDDSVLSNVFCSQMMCADSIVSYLSQNFITWAWDVTKEANKARLLTMCTRHFGSVVTQTIRTYKTDQFPLLLIVMGKRTSNEVLNVIQGNTTVDELMMRLMGAMEIFTAQQQEDIKDEDERR
;
A
#
# COMPACT_ATOMS: atom_id res chain seq x y z
N VAL A 1 28.23 -15.14 11.10
CA VAL A 1 26.79 -15.12 10.68
C VAL A 1 25.85 -15.18 11.88
N LYS A 2 25.76 -16.29 12.63
CA LYS A 2 24.81 -16.44 13.75
C LYS A 2 24.90 -15.35 14.84
N ARG A 3 26.10 -14.90 15.22
CA ARG A 3 26.30 -13.79 16.19
C ARG A 3 25.79 -12.46 15.66
N ASN A 4 26.24 -12.02 14.48
CA ASN A 4 25.76 -10.79 13.84
C ASN A 4 24.23 -10.76 13.69
N ILE A 5 23.62 -11.92 13.42
CA ILE A 5 22.17 -12.05 13.28
C ILE A 5 21.47 -11.99 14.64
N SER A 6 22.10 -12.51 15.70
CA SER A 6 21.63 -12.32 17.08
C SER A 6 21.58 -10.84 17.44
N ASP A 7 22.60 -10.08 17.05
CA ASP A 7 22.69 -8.64 17.34
C ASP A 7 21.63 -7.83 16.55
N LEU A 8 21.29 -8.27 15.34
CA LEU A 8 20.31 -7.60 14.47
C LEU A 8 18.85 -7.97 14.76
N THR A 9 18.59 -9.20 15.21
CA THR A 9 17.22 -9.74 15.37
C THR A 9 16.81 -9.93 16.83
N ASN A 10 17.75 -9.74 17.77
CA ASN A 10 17.57 -10.04 19.19
C ASN A 10 17.18 -11.50 19.48
N ILE A 11 17.41 -12.42 18.52
CA ILE A 11 17.21 -13.86 18.68
C ILE A 11 18.54 -14.49 19.13
N PRO A 12 18.65 -14.97 20.39
CA PRO A 12 19.87 -15.62 20.86
C PRO A 12 20.24 -16.79 19.95
N VAL A 13 21.55 -17.00 19.69
CA VAL A 13 22.05 -18.06 18.79
C VAL A 13 21.43 -19.43 19.05
N ARG A 14 21.17 -19.77 20.31
CA ARG A 14 20.53 -21.03 20.74
C ARG A 14 19.08 -21.20 20.27
N HIS A 15 18.38 -20.11 19.98
CA HIS A 15 17.00 -20.09 19.51
C HIS A 15 16.89 -19.78 18.01
N GLN A 16 18.02 -19.66 17.30
CA GLN A 16 18.01 -19.45 15.85
C GLN A 16 17.85 -20.77 15.12
N GLN A 17 16.73 -20.92 14.41
CA GLN A 17 16.50 -21.98 13.46
C GLN A 17 16.78 -21.44 12.06
N TRP A 18 17.72 -22.06 11.37
CA TRP A 18 18.18 -21.61 10.06
C TRP A 18 17.65 -22.53 8.97
N GLU A 19 17.04 -21.95 7.95
CA GLU A 19 16.46 -22.64 6.79
C GLU A 19 17.14 -22.18 5.49
N GLY A 20 17.11 -23.05 4.47
CA GLY A 20 17.76 -22.79 3.18
C GLY A 20 19.22 -23.24 3.09
N TRP A 21 19.78 -23.87 4.13
CA TRP A 21 21.10 -24.51 4.01
C TRP A 21 21.02 -25.74 3.08
N PRO A 22 21.96 -25.91 2.13
CA PRO A 22 21.99 -27.10 1.29
C PRO A 22 22.21 -28.36 2.15
N ALA A 23 21.54 -29.47 1.80
CA ALA A 23 21.65 -30.73 2.55
C ALA A 23 23.08 -31.29 2.63
N SER A 24 23.97 -30.85 1.73
CA SER A 24 25.40 -31.16 1.73
C SER A 24 26.19 -30.50 2.86
N ALA A 25 25.68 -29.41 3.46
CA ALA A 25 26.35 -28.63 4.49
C ALA A 25 26.03 -29.15 5.90
N SER A 26 26.61 -30.29 6.25
CA SER A 26 26.39 -30.97 7.54
C SER A 26 27.57 -30.93 8.51
N ASP A 27 28.76 -30.50 8.05
CA ASP A 27 29.99 -30.52 8.83
C ASP A 27 30.67 -29.14 8.87
N ASP A 28 31.21 -28.79 10.04
CA ASP A 28 31.86 -27.51 10.33
C ASP A 28 33.25 -27.38 9.67
N SER A 29 33.82 -28.50 9.17
CA SER A 29 35.09 -28.51 8.42
C SER A 29 34.93 -28.17 6.93
N MET A 30 33.69 -28.00 6.46
CA MET A 30 33.36 -27.82 5.04
C MET A 30 33.71 -26.42 4.53
N THR A 31 34.29 -26.34 3.33
CA THR A 31 34.58 -25.06 2.67
C THR A 31 33.37 -24.53 1.91
N LEU A 32 33.26 -23.20 1.79
CA LEU A 32 32.14 -22.53 1.09
C LEU A 32 31.95 -23.04 -0.34
N ALA A 33 33.03 -23.35 -1.05
CA ALA A 33 32.97 -23.86 -2.42
C ALA A 33 32.27 -25.22 -2.56
N VAL A 34 32.28 -26.03 -1.49
CA VAL A 34 31.72 -27.39 -1.50
C VAL A 34 30.33 -27.42 -0.84
N SER A 35 29.96 -26.34 -0.14
CA SER A 35 28.71 -26.24 0.63
C SER A 35 27.43 -26.33 -0.19
N GLY A 36 27.49 -26.14 -1.52
CA GLY A 36 26.32 -26.18 -2.40
C GLY A 36 25.48 -24.89 -2.37
N ILE A 37 26.05 -23.80 -1.86
CA ILE A 37 25.42 -22.47 -1.79
C ILE A 37 25.43 -21.83 -3.18
N SER A 38 24.30 -21.24 -3.58
CA SER A 38 24.11 -20.57 -4.86
C SER A 38 25.00 -19.32 -4.99
N TYR A 39 25.59 -19.12 -6.17
CA TYR A 39 26.36 -17.93 -6.53
C TYR A 39 25.63 -17.15 -7.65
N PRO A 40 25.52 -15.80 -7.58
CA PRO A 40 26.18 -14.89 -6.65
C PRO A 40 25.44 -14.67 -5.32
N CYS A 41 24.18 -15.10 -5.22
CA CYS A 41 23.37 -14.94 -4.02
C CYS A 41 22.71 -16.26 -3.62
N HIS A 42 22.66 -16.51 -2.31
CA HIS A 42 21.98 -17.65 -1.72
C HIS A 42 21.07 -17.16 -0.60
N HIS A 43 19.81 -17.60 -0.62
CA HIS A 43 18.80 -17.15 0.32
C HIS A 43 18.79 -18.05 1.55
N LEU A 44 19.01 -17.45 2.72
CA LEU A 44 18.92 -18.13 4.02
C LEU A 44 17.90 -17.39 4.88
N SER A 45 17.00 -18.15 5.51
CA SER A 45 15.99 -17.63 6.42
C SER A 45 16.31 -18.04 7.85
N VAL A 46 16.04 -17.16 8.80
CA VAL A 46 16.22 -17.44 10.24
C VAL A 46 14.92 -17.18 10.99
N CYS A 47 14.47 -18.18 11.75
CA CYS A 47 13.27 -18.12 12.58
C CYS A 47 13.62 -18.41 14.04
N ARG A 48 12.76 -17.98 14.96
CA ARG A 48 12.92 -18.30 16.39
C ARG A 48 12.33 -19.69 16.65
N ARG A 49 13.16 -20.61 17.15
CA ARG A 49 12.71 -21.92 17.61
C ARG A 49 11.79 -21.75 18.82
N SER A 50 10.54 -22.18 18.71
CA SER A 50 9.62 -22.32 19.84
C SER A 50 10.02 -23.56 20.65
N SER A 51 10.24 -23.39 21.95
CA SER A 51 10.54 -24.52 22.84
C SER A 51 9.26 -25.32 23.12
N PRO A 52 9.28 -26.65 23.09
CA PRO A 52 8.20 -27.45 23.66
C PRO A 52 8.19 -27.25 25.17
N ALA A 53 7.04 -26.87 25.72
CA ALA A 53 6.84 -26.76 27.16
C ALA A 53 7.00 -28.14 27.78
N ASN A 54 8.14 -28.38 28.44
CA ASN A 54 8.33 -29.55 29.28
C ASN A 54 8.17 -29.11 30.73
N ALA A 55 7.23 -29.77 31.41
CA ALA A 55 6.98 -29.68 32.82
C ALA A 55 8.26 -29.96 33.63
N GLN A 56 8.56 -29.12 34.61
CA GLN A 56 9.12 -29.59 35.88
C GLN A 56 9.00 -28.54 36.99
N GLU A 57 8.69 -29.08 38.16
CA GLU A 57 8.40 -28.51 39.47
C GLU A 57 9.50 -27.56 40.00
N PRO A 58 9.17 -26.62 40.90
CA PRO A 58 10.15 -25.92 41.71
C PRO A 58 10.31 -26.58 43.09
N THR A 59 11.52 -27.06 43.36
CA THR A 59 12.04 -27.24 44.73
C THR A 59 12.67 -25.93 45.20
N GLU A 60 12.19 -25.37 46.29
CA GLU A 60 12.93 -24.41 47.12
C GLU A 60 12.97 -24.94 48.56
N GLU A 61 14.16 -24.96 49.17
CA GLU A 61 14.31 -25.02 50.63
C GLU A 61 14.84 -23.69 51.16
N CYS A 62 14.24 -23.31 52.28
CA CYS A 62 14.29 -22.04 52.99
C CYS A 62 15.59 -21.74 53.76
N ALA A 63 15.75 -20.47 54.13
CA ALA A 63 16.15 -20.14 55.50
C ALA A 63 15.44 -18.85 55.99
N ASP A 64 14.52 -19.06 56.95
CA ASP A 64 14.13 -18.30 58.17
C ASP A 64 14.46 -16.79 58.23
N VAL A 65 13.60 -15.85 58.69
CA VAL A 65 13.01 -15.75 60.05
C VAL A 65 11.71 -14.89 60.10
N HIS A 66 10.62 -15.52 60.59
CA HIS A 66 9.57 -15.10 61.55
C HIS A 66 8.57 -13.89 61.40
N MET A 67 7.27 -14.26 61.28
CA MET A 67 5.99 -13.83 61.96
C MET A 67 5.56 -12.33 61.95
N ILE A 68 4.29 -11.90 61.82
CA ILE A 68 2.97 -12.40 62.32
C ILE A 68 1.82 -11.83 61.44
N SER A 69 0.67 -12.55 61.39
CA SER A 69 -0.74 -12.11 61.38
C SER A 69 -1.60 -11.97 60.11
N ASP A 70 -2.79 -12.56 60.27
CA ASP A 70 -4.14 -12.35 59.71
C ASP A 70 -4.48 -12.94 58.32
N SER A 71 -5.24 -14.05 58.33
CA SER A 71 -5.95 -14.60 57.17
C SER A 71 -7.34 -15.11 57.57
N GLU A 72 -8.33 -14.59 56.89
CA GLU A 72 -9.77 -14.87 56.99
C GLU A 72 -10.15 -16.06 56.09
N GLY A 73 -11.18 -16.81 56.51
CA GLY A 73 -11.75 -17.95 55.78
C GLY A 73 -13.12 -17.57 55.22
N ASP A 74 -13.24 -17.71 53.91
CA ASP A 74 -14.35 -17.32 53.05
C ASP A 74 -15.22 -18.56 52.74
N ASP A 75 -16.54 -18.44 52.83
CA ASP A 75 -17.50 -19.42 52.31
C ASP A 75 -18.73 -18.67 51.78
N PHE A 76 -18.75 -18.42 50.47
CA PHE A 76 -20.00 -18.13 49.74
C PHE A 76 -19.92 -18.64 48.29
N GLU A 77 -20.83 -19.55 47.97
CA GLU A 77 -21.20 -19.97 46.63
C GLU A 77 -22.04 -18.86 45.95
N ASP A 78 -21.74 -18.46 44.70
CA ASP A 78 -22.81 -18.03 43.76
C ASP A 78 -22.40 -18.01 42.28
N ALA A 79 -23.39 -18.40 41.47
CA ALA A 79 -23.72 -18.06 40.08
C ALA A 79 -22.78 -18.43 38.92
N SER A 80 -23.24 -19.45 38.18
CA SER A 80 -23.05 -19.65 36.74
C SER A 80 -23.60 -18.49 35.90
N GLU A 81 -22.83 -17.91 34.97
CA GLU A 81 -23.39 -17.25 33.78
C GLU A 81 -22.39 -17.12 32.61
N PHE A 82 -22.73 -17.78 31.49
CA PHE A 82 -22.45 -17.50 30.07
C PHE A 82 -21.18 -16.75 29.62
N GLY A 83 -20.47 -17.36 28.67
CA GLY A 83 -19.49 -16.67 27.81
C GLY A 83 -18.94 -17.56 26.69
N VAL A 84 -19.78 -17.87 25.72
CA VAL A 84 -19.52 -18.37 24.35
C VAL A 84 -18.05 -18.52 23.90
N ASP A 85 -17.71 -19.75 23.53
CA ASP A 85 -16.61 -20.11 22.63
C ASP A 85 -16.93 -19.55 21.23
N ASP A 86 -16.17 -18.53 20.80
CA ASP A 86 -16.16 -18.09 19.42
C ASP A 86 -14.91 -17.24 19.13
N SER A 87 -13.83 -17.89 18.64
CA SER A 87 -12.94 -17.28 17.64
C SER A 87 -12.00 -18.30 17.00
N GLU A 88 -12.57 -19.20 16.19
CA GLU A 88 -11.93 -19.48 14.91
C GLU A 88 -12.20 -18.31 13.97
N MET A 89 -11.42 -17.23 14.04
CA MET A 89 -11.45 -16.21 12.98
C MET A 89 -10.18 -15.38 12.90
N PHE A 90 -9.80 -15.11 11.65
CA PHE A 90 -8.74 -14.21 11.18
C PHE A 90 -7.35 -14.83 11.00
N GLY A 91 -7.21 -15.39 9.80
CA GLY A 91 -5.94 -15.66 9.16
C GLY A 91 -5.13 -14.41 8.81
N MET A 92 -4.03 -14.69 8.14
CA MET A 92 -3.07 -13.74 7.60
C MET A 92 -2.20 -13.07 8.67
N GLY A 93 -1.23 -13.84 9.18
CA GLY A 93 -0.01 -13.24 9.70
C GLY A 93 0.62 -12.40 8.58
N SER A 94 0.38 -11.09 8.64
CA SER A 94 1.11 -10.08 7.87
C SER A 94 2.58 -10.20 8.25
N SER A 95 3.27 -11.08 7.55
CA SER A 95 4.70 -11.01 7.35
C SER A 95 4.98 -9.56 6.97
N SER A 96 5.69 -8.82 7.81
CA SER A 96 6.26 -7.53 7.43
C SER A 96 7.41 -7.79 6.44
N CYS A 97 7.04 -8.35 5.28
CA CYS A 97 7.86 -8.39 4.09
C CYS A 97 8.16 -6.93 3.78
N ARG A 98 9.45 -6.56 3.80
CA ARG A 98 9.86 -5.21 3.43
C ARG A 98 9.31 -4.95 2.03
N LYS A 99 8.33 -4.05 1.95
CA LYS A 99 7.59 -3.79 0.73
C LYS A 99 8.56 -3.20 -0.31
N SER A 100 8.70 -3.86 -1.46
CA SER A 100 9.53 -3.39 -2.58
C SER A 100 8.94 -2.08 -3.11
N PRO A 101 9.67 -0.96 -3.25
CA PRO A 101 9.11 0.34 -3.65
C PRO A 101 8.21 0.25 -4.89
N MET A 102 7.12 1.02 -4.93
CA MET A 102 6.18 0.93 -6.05
C MET A 102 6.80 1.46 -7.36
N MET A 103 7.65 2.49 -7.31
CA MET A 103 8.43 2.95 -8.47
C MET A 103 9.95 3.00 -8.20
N PRO A 104 10.79 2.73 -9.21
CA PRO A 104 12.23 2.95 -9.12
C PRO A 104 12.56 4.46 -9.02
N GLU A 105 13.64 4.81 -8.32
CA GLU A 105 14.09 6.20 -8.17
C GLU A 105 14.71 6.79 -9.47
N ASN A 106 15.20 5.93 -10.37
CA ASN A 106 15.99 6.34 -11.54
C ASN A 106 15.31 6.05 -12.88
N SER A 107 13.99 5.85 -12.91
CA SER A 107 13.28 5.64 -14.18
C SER A 107 13.19 6.96 -14.94
N GLU A 108 14.09 7.21 -15.88
CA GLU A 108 14.05 8.39 -16.75
C GLU A 108 12.73 8.47 -17.52
N ASN A 109 12.18 7.31 -17.89
CA ASN A 109 10.93 7.16 -18.62
C ASN A 109 9.73 6.96 -17.67
N GLU A 110 8.70 7.79 -17.83
CA GLU A 110 7.44 7.72 -17.08
C GLU A 110 6.69 6.40 -17.34
N ALA A 111 6.71 5.91 -18.59
CA ALA A 111 6.04 4.67 -18.96
C ALA A 111 6.62 3.45 -18.23
N ASP A 112 7.95 3.35 -18.15
CA ASP A 112 8.62 2.24 -17.46
C ASP A 112 8.39 2.30 -15.94
N ALA A 113 8.37 3.51 -15.36
CA ALA A 113 8.01 3.70 -13.97
C ALA A 113 6.57 3.22 -13.68
N LEU A 114 5.63 3.52 -14.57
CA LEU A 114 4.22 3.11 -14.48
C LEU A 114 4.00 1.61 -14.69
N LEU A 115 4.78 0.98 -15.58
CA LEU A 115 4.76 -0.47 -15.74
C LEU A 115 5.19 -1.15 -14.44
N HIS A 116 6.27 -0.68 -13.83
CA HIS A 116 6.74 -1.19 -12.55
C HIS A 116 5.71 -0.96 -11.44
N PHE A 117 5.14 0.24 -11.37
CA PHE A 117 4.07 0.56 -10.42
C PHE A 117 2.88 -0.38 -10.54
N THR A 118 2.41 -0.61 -11.77
CA THR A 118 1.25 -1.46 -12.02
C THR A 118 1.55 -2.90 -11.61
N ALA A 119 2.72 -3.44 -11.99
CA ALA A 119 3.12 -4.79 -11.61
C ALA A 119 3.22 -4.98 -10.08
N GLU A 120 3.84 -4.03 -9.38
CA GLU A 120 3.92 -4.04 -7.91
C GLU A 120 2.55 -3.84 -7.26
N PHE A 121 1.67 -3.01 -7.83
CA PHE A 121 0.31 -2.84 -7.36
C PHE A 121 -0.47 -4.15 -7.43
N SER A 122 -0.45 -4.82 -8.59
CA SER A 122 -1.15 -6.10 -8.79
C SER A 122 -0.57 -7.19 -7.86
N SER A 123 0.75 -7.22 -7.69
CA SER A 123 1.42 -8.16 -6.78
C SER A 123 1.03 -7.96 -5.31
N ARG A 124 0.92 -6.70 -4.86
CA ARG A 124 0.62 -6.35 -3.46
C ARG A 124 -0.86 -6.44 -3.11
N TYR A 125 -1.76 -6.04 -4.01
CA TYR A 125 -3.19 -5.86 -3.72
C TYR A 125 -4.11 -6.83 -4.49
N GLY A 126 -3.59 -7.54 -5.49
CA GLY A 126 -4.33 -8.47 -6.33
C GLY A 126 -4.60 -7.93 -7.74
N GLU A 127 -5.12 -8.80 -8.61
CA GLU A 127 -5.37 -8.50 -10.02
C GLU A 127 -6.55 -7.53 -10.25
N THR A 128 -7.43 -7.39 -9.25
CA THR A 128 -8.56 -6.44 -9.31
C THR A 128 -8.09 -5.03 -8.99
N HIS A 129 -7.79 -4.24 -10.01
CA HIS A 129 -7.40 -2.84 -9.87
C HIS A 129 -7.79 -2.02 -11.11
N PRO A 130 -7.81 -0.67 -11.03
CA PRO A 130 -8.12 0.16 -12.18
C PRO A 130 -7.03 0.00 -13.25
N MET A 131 -7.43 0.10 -14.52
CA MET A 131 -6.46 0.12 -15.61
C MET A 131 -5.67 1.43 -15.58
N PHE A 132 -4.42 1.35 -15.16
CA PHE A 132 -3.50 2.47 -15.17
C PHE A 132 -2.98 2.73 -16.58
N PHE A 133 -3.09 3.97 -17.04
CA PHE A 133 -2.55 4.42 -18.31
C PHE A 133 -1.03 4.39 -18.27
N ILE A 134 -0.42 3.62 -19.17
CA ILE A 134 1.04 3.50 -19.28
C ILE A 134 1.55 4.52 -20.28
N GLY A 135 2.12 5.61 -19.77
CA GLY A 135 2.66 6.69 -20.60
C GLY A 135 2.88 7.96 -19.80
N SER A 136 3.24 9.04 -20.49
CA SER A 136 3.44 10.32 -19.82
C SER A 136 2.13 10.95 -19.34
N LEU A 137 2.22 11.83 -18.33
CA LEU A 137 1.04 12.61 -17.90
C LEU A 137 0.42 13.41 -19.06
N GLU A 138 1.26 13.89 -19.97
CA GLU A 138 0.82 14.57 -21.19
C GLU A 138 0.02 13.64 -22.10
N ALA A 139 0.50 12.43 -22.36
CA ALA A 139 -0.21 11.45 -23.18
C ALA A 139 -1.55 11.05 -22.54
N ALA A 140 -1.58 10.85 -21.22
CA ALA A 140 -2.82 10.56 -20.50
C ALA A 140 -3.83 11.72 -20.59
N SER A 141 -3.34 12.96 -20.51
CA SER A 141 -4.17 14.16 -20.70
C SER A 141 -4.68 14.30 -22.14
N GLN A 142 -3.86 13.94 -23.12
CA GLN A 142 -4.26 13.90 -24.53
C GLN A 142 -5.38 12.89 -24.74
N GLU A 143 -5.21 11.66 -24.26
CA GLU A 143 -6.21 10.59 -24.38
C GLU A 143 -7.52 10.94 -23.66
N ALA A 144 -7.44 11.60 -22.49
CA ALA A 144 -8.63 11.96 -21.73
C ALA A 144 -9.41 13.10 -22.40
N PHE A 145 -8.74 14.16 -22.82
CA PHE A 145 -9.41 15.43 -23.15
C PHE A 145 -9.49 15.71 -24.65
N TYR A 146 -8.64 15.11 -25.47
CA TYR A 146 -8.52 15.44 -26.88
C TYR A 146 -9.23 14.38 -27.72
N GLY A 147 -10.16 14.86 -28.54
CA GLY A 147 -11.06 14.01 -29.31
C GLY A 147 -12.36 14.74 -29.60
N LYS A 148 -13.29 14.02 -30.24
CA LYS A 148 -14.66 14.52 -30.41
C LYS A 148 -15.26 14.71 -29.02
N ALA A 149 -16.06 15.76 -28.83
CA ALA A 149 -16.64 16.04 -27.52
C ALA A 149 -17.31 14.80 -26.90
N ARG A 150 -17.96 13.94 -27.70
CA ARG A 150 -18.61 12.68 -27.29
C ARG A 150 -17.69 11.60 -26.73
N ASP A 151 -16.42 11.57 -27.14
CA ASP A 151 -15.48 10.49 -26.80
C ASP A 151 -14.54 10.89 -25.64
N ARG A 152 -14.60 12.16 -25.19
CA ARG A 152 -13.79 12.68 -24.09
C ARG A 152 -14.13 11.98 -22.77
N LYS A 153 -13.15 11.89 -21.89
CA LYS A 153 -13.24 11.34 -20.54
C LYS A 153 -12.61 12.30 -19.52
N LEU A 154 -12.83 12.01 -18.24
CA LEU A 154 -12.10 12.66 -17.15
C LEU A 154 -10.74 11.99 -16.93
N LEU A 155 -9.78 12.72 -16.37
CA LEU A 155 -8.48 12.18 -15.97
C LEU A 155 -8.45 12.04 -14.44
N ALA A 156 -8.20 10.84 -13.94
CA ALA A 156 -8.02 10.55 -12.53
C ALA A 156 -6.53 10.31 -12.24
N ILE A 157 -5.89 11.23 -11.52
CA ILE A 157 -4.48 11.11 -11.13
C ILE A 157 -4.40 10.55 -9.70
N TYR A 158 -3.92 9.32 -9.58
CA TYR A 158 -3.69 8.65 -8.32
C TYR A 158 -2.25 8.86 -7.84
N LEU A 159 -2.09 9.54 -6.71
CA LEU A 159 -0.79 9.78 -6.07
C LEU A 159 -0.62 8.83 -4.89
N HIS A 160 0.34 7.92 -5.03
CA HIS A 160 0.68 6.94 -4.01
C HIS A 160 1.80 7.45 -3.12
N ASN A 161 1.71 7.17 -1.81
CA ASN A 161 2.80 7.39 -0.88
C ASN A 161 2.84 6.23 0.13
N ASP A 162 3.85 5.36 0.05
CA ASP A 162 3.96 4.15 0.88
C ASP A 162 4.23 4.49 2.35
N ASP A 163 4.72 5.71 2.64
CA ASP A 163 4.88 6.23 4.01
C ASP A 163 3.54 6.58 4.68
N SER A 164 2.45 6.70 3.90
CA SER A 164 1.12 6.91 4.47
C SER A 164 0.53 5.61 4.99
N VAL A 165 0.04 5.66 6.22
CA VAL A 165 -0.70 4.55 6.84
C VAL A 165 -2.00 4.22 6.11
N LEU A 166 -2.59 5.21 5.42
CA LEU A 166 -3.86 5.05 4.70
C LEU A 166 -3.69 4.42 3.31
N SER A 167 -2.49 4.46 2.71
CA SER A 167 -2.25 3.94 1.36
C SER A 167 -2.65 2.48 1.18
N ASN A 168 -2.32 1.63 2.14
CA ASN A 168 -2.65 0.20 2.03
C ASN A 168 -4.16 -0.06 2.11
N VAL A 169 -4.82 0.63 3.04
CA VAL A 169 -6.27 0.51 3.23
C VAL A 169 -7.00 1.07 2.02
N PHE A 170 -6.58 2.23 1.53
CA PHE A 170 -7.17 2.87 0.35
C PHE A 170 -7.02 2.01 -0.91
N CYS A 171 -5.84 1.44 -1.16
CA CYS A 171 -5.65 0.54 -2.30
C CYS A 171 -6.58 -0.68 -2.20
N SER A 172 -6.54 -1.39 -1.07
CA SER A 172 -7.27 -2.66 -0.91
C SER A 172 -8.78 -2.51 -0.79
N GLN A 173 -9.29 -1.44 -0.18
CA GLN A 173 -10.73 -1.26 0.07
C GLN A 173 -11.41 -0.37 -0.99
N MET A 174 -10.70 0.59 -1.58
CA MET A 174 -11.30 1.56 -2.51
C MET A 174 -10.88 1.24 -3.94
N MET A 175 -9.57 1.23 -4.22
CA MET A 175 -9.07 1.02 -5.59
C MET A 175 -9.29 -0.42 -6.07
N CYS A 176 -9.41 -1.41 -5.18
CA CYS A 176 -9.71 -2.80 -5.55
C CYS A 176 -11.21 -3.15 -5.48
N ALA A 177 -12.09 -2.22 -5.10
CA ALA A 177 -13.52 -2.48 -5.09
C ALA A 177 -14.05 -2.55 -6.54
N ASP A 178 -14.73 -3.65 -6.90
CA ASP A 178 -15.23 -3.90 -8.26
C ASP A 178 -16.06 -2.74 -8.82
N SER A 179 -16.90 -2.13 -7.98
CA SER A 179 -17.73 -0.98 -8.36
C SER A 179 -16.88 0.23 -8.76
N ILE A 180 -15.83 0.54 -7.99
CA ILE A 180 -14.92 1.65 -8.24
C ILE A 180 -14.03 1.36 -9.45
N VAL A 181 -13.45 0.16 -9.53
CA VAL A 181 -12.62 -0.27 -10.68
C VAL A 181 -13.39 -0.15 -11.99
N SER A 182 -14.61 -0.69 -12.01
CA SER A 182 -15.49 -0.66 -13.18
C SER A 182 -15.86 0.78 -13.55
N TYR A 183 -16.21 1.60 -12.56
CA TYR A 183 -16.59 3.00 -12.79
C TYR A 183 -15.43 3.85 -13.32
N LEU A 184 -14.24 3.71 -12.73
CA LEU A 184 -13.02 4.39 -13.17
C LEU A 184 -12.65 3.96 -14.60
N SER A 185 -12.65 2.66 -14.88
CA SER A 185 -12.25 2.14 -16.21
C SER A 185 -13.18 2.60 -17.34
N GLN A 186 -14.46 2.78 -17.04
CA GLN A 186 -15.44 3.23 -18.03
C GLN A 186 -15.36 4.74 -18.29
N ASN A 187 -15.30 5.54 -17.23
CA ASN A 187 -15.51 6.99 -17.31
C ASN A 187 -14.22 7.83 -17.23
N PHE A 188 -13.12 7.24 -16.74
CA PHE A 188 -11.88 7.96 -16.47
C PHE A 188 -10.70 7.31 -17.19
N ILE A 189 -9.72 8.13 -17.55
CA ILE A 189 -8.36 7.68 -17.77
C ILE A 189 -7.67 7.76 -16.40
N THR A 190 -7.24 6.61 -15.86
CA THR A 190 -6.58 6.57 -14.55
C THR A 190 -5.07 6.57 -14.75
N TRP A 191 -4.36 7.50 -14.14
CA TRP A 191 -2.90 7.61 -14.21
C TRP A 191 -2.32 7.61 -12.80
N ALA A 192 -1.28 6.81 -12.54
CA ALA A 192 -0.73 6.66 -11.19
C ALA A 192 0.68 7.24 -11.08
N TRP A 193 1.05 7.73 -9.90
CA TRP A 193 2.42 8.16 -9.63
C TRP A 193 2.80 7.93 -8.18
N ASP A 194 3.98 7.37 -7.96
CA ASP A 194 4.53 7.16 -6.63
C ASP A 194 5.36 8.38 -6.21
N VAL A 195 4.91 9.07 -5.15
CA VAL A 195 5.59 10.23 -4.55
C VAL A 195 6.30 9.90 -3.24
N THR A 196 6.45 8.62 -2.89
CA THR A 196 7.16 8.18 -1.68
C THR A 196 8.60 8.72 -1.64
N LYS A 197 9.24 8.81 -2.82
CA LYS A 197 10.58 9.35 -2.97
C LYS A 197 10.56 10.81 -3.41
N GLU A 198 11.37 11.65 -2.76
CA GLU A 198 11.40 13.08 -3.02
C GLU A 198 11.77 13.41 -4.48
N ALA A 199 12.61 12.59 -5.13
CA ALA A 199 12.92 12.73 -6.55
C ALA A 199 11.67 12.58 -7.43
N ASN A 200 10.83 11.58 -7.17
CA ASN A 200 9.58 11.36 -7.91
C ASN A 200 8.54 12.44 -7.59
N LYS A 201 8.50 12.91 -6.34
CA LYS A 201 7.68 14.05 -5.93
C LYS A 201 8.07 15.33 -6.66
N ALA A 202 9.36 15.64 -6.74
CA ALA A 202 9.85 16.81 -7.47
C ALA A 202 9.49 16.75 -8.96
N ARG A 203 9.65 15.57 -9.59
CA ARG A 203 9.25 15.33 -10.98
C ARG A 203 7.75 15.57 -11.20
N LEU A 204 6.90 15.02 -10.32
CA LEU A 204 5.46 15.26 -10.37
C LEU A 204 5.14 16.75 -10.29
N LEU A 205 5.76 17.48 -9.36
CA LEU A 205 5.51 18.92 -9.20
C LEU A 205 5.89 19.70 -10.48
N THR A 206 6.99 19.32 -11.15
CA THR A 206 7.36 19.90 -12.44
C THR A 206 6.31 19.62 -13.52
N MET A 207 5.82 18.38 -13.61
CA MET A 207 4.76 17.99 -14.55
C MET A 207 3.45 18.73 -14.27
N CYS A 208 3.00 18.76 -13.02
CA CYS A 208 1.79 19.48 -12.60
C CYS A 208 1.90 20.99 -12.88
N THR A 209 3.08 21.59 -12.70
CA THR A 209 3.27 23.02 -13.00
C THR A 209 3.05 23.30 -14.48
N ARG A 210 3.50 22.39 -15.35
CA ARG A 210 3.36 22.52 -16.81
C ARG A 210 1.91 22.32 -17.26
N HIS A 211 1.20 21.36 -16.68
CA HIS A 211 -0.12 20.94 -17.15
C HIS A 211 -1.30 21.65 -16.46
N PHE A 212 -1.17 21.99 -15.17
CA PHE A 212 -2.25 22.56 -14.34
C PHE A 212 -1.90 23.93 -13.76
N GLY A 213 -0.66 24.40 -13.95
CA GLY A 213 -0.17 25.66 -13.43
C GLY A 213 0.37 25.60 -12.00
N SER A 214 0.92 26.74 -11.56
CA SER A 214 1.63 26.85 -10.28
C SER A 214 0.70 26.69 -9.07
N VAL A 215 -0.55 27.18 -9.15
CA VAL A 215 -1.50 27.17 -8.02
C VAL A 215 -1.79 25.74 -7.55
N VAL A 216 -2.19 24.86 -8.48
CA VAL A 216 -2.44 23.44 -8.21
C VAL A 216 -1.19 22.76 -7.66
N THR A 217 -0.03 23.06 -8.23
CA THR A 217 1.24 22.49 -7.79
C THR A 217 1.57 22.87 -6.35
N GLN A 218 1.34 24.13 -5.95
CA GLN A 218 1.55 24.54 -4.56
C GLN A 218 0.59 23.81 -3.62
N THR A 219 -0.67 23.63 -4.00
CA THR A 219 -1.64 22.86 -3.21
C THR A 219 -1.15 21.42 -3.01
N ILE A 220 -0.73 20.73 -4.08
CA ILE A 220 -0.20 19.37 -4.01
C ILE A 220 1.02 19.31 -3.07
N ARG A 221 1.89 20.32 -3.14
CA ARG A 221 3.09 20.42 -2.28
C ARG A 221 2.75 20.57 -0.79
N THR A 222 1.62 21.20 -0.46
CA THR A 222 1.22 21.43 0.94
C THR A 222 0.60 20.22 1.63
N TYR A 223 0.18 19.20 0.87
CA TYR A 223 -0.35 17.97 1.46
C TYR A 223 0.71 17.21 2.24
N LYS A 224 0.34 16.79 3.44
CA LYS A 224 1.16 16.00 4.34
C LYS A 224 0.96 14.50 4.07
N THR A 225 1.93 13.68 4.48
CA THR A 225 1.94 12.23 4.27
C THR A 225 0.68 11.54 4.78
N ASP A 226 0.11 11.99 5.90
CA ASP A 226 -1.11 11.45 6.52
C ASP A 226 -2.38 11.65 5.68
N GLN A 227 -2.37 12.53 4.68
CA GLN A 227 -3.49 12.77 3.77
C GLN A 227 -3.42 11.91 2.51
N PHE A 228 -2.27 11.27 2.25
CA PHE A 228 -2.12 10.36 1.11
C PHE A 228 -2.85 9.04 1.36
N PRO A 229 -3.27 8.34 0.30
CA PRO A 229 -3.09 8.69 -1.10
C PRO A 229 -4.04 9.81 -1.54
N LEU A 230 -3.70 10.47 -2.64
CA LEU A 230 -4.54 11.53 -3.22
C LEU A 230 -5.08 11.05 -4.57
N LEU A 231 -6.37 11.26 -4.82
CA LEU A 231 -6.99 11.06 -6.12
C LEU A 231 -7.48 12.41 -6.64
N LEU A 232 -6.78 12.95 -7.64
CA LEU A 232 -7.14 14.21 -8.28
C LEU A 232 -8.01 13.92 -9.50
N ILE A 233 -9.15 14.58 -9.58
CA ILE A 233 -10.03 14.53 -10.75
C ILE A 233 -9.78 15.78 -11.57
N VAL A 234 -9.36 15.59 -12.81
CA VAL A 234 -9.03 16.66 -13.75
C VAL A 234 -9.98 16.62 -14.93
N MET A 235 -10.46 17.79 -15.31
CA MET A 235 -11.25 18.02 -16.51
C MET A 235 -10.46 18.93 -17.45
N GLY A 236 -10.30 18.50 -18.70
CA GLY A 236 -9.79 19.34 -19.76
C GLY A 236 -10.91 20.21 -20.33
N LYS A 237 -10.71 21.53 -20.31
CA LYS A 237 -11.47 22.48 -21.13
C LYS A 237 -10.68 22.77 -22.40
N ARG A 238 -11.36 23.35 -23.41
CA ARG A 238 -10.75 23.74 -24.70
C ARG A 238 -9.43 24.52 -24.58
N THR A 239 -9.26 25.29 -23.51
CA THR A 239 -8.12 26.21 -23.32
C THR A 239 -7.16 25.81 -22.20
N SER A 240 -7.58 24.94 -21.27
CA SER A 240 -6.82 24.63 -20.05
C SER A 240 -7.35 23.41 -19.34
N ASN A 241 -6.47 22.72 -18.62
CA ASN A 241 -6.84 21.61 -17.75
C ASN A 241 -7.05 22.12 -16.32
N GLU A 242 -8.19 21.77 -15.71
CA GLU A 242 -8.56 22.21 -14.37
C GLU A 242 -8.78 21.00 -13.45
N VAL A 243 -8.27 21.10 -12.22
CA VAL A 243 -8.55 20.11 -11.17
C VAL A 243 -9.94 20.41 -10.59
N LEU A 244 -10.91 19.53 -10.82
CA LEU A 244 -12.26 19.64 -10.28
C LEU A 244 -12.32 19.28 -8.80
N ASN A 245 -11.59 18.23 -8.42
CA ASN A 245 -11.71 17.66 -7.09
C ASN A 245 -10.40 17.02 -6.65
N VAL A 246 -10.12 17.06 -5.35
CA VAL A 246 -9.02 16.33 -4.72
C VAL A 246 -9.60 15.49 -3.60
N ILE A 247 -9.46 14.18 -3.72
CA ILE A 247 -9.95 13.21 -2.75
C ILE A 247 -8.76 12.68 -1.97
N GLN A 248 -8.90 12.62 -0.65
CA GLN A 248 -7.84 12.23 0.28
C GLN A 248 -8.01 10.78 0.73
N GLY A 249 -6.94 10.22 1.30
CA GLY A 249 -6.89 8.82 1.71
C GLY A 249 -7.83 8.44 2.86
N ASN A 250 -8.36 9.42 3.58
CA ASN A 250 -9.25 9.21 4.73
C ASN A 250 -10.73 9.11 4.36
N THR A 251 -11.06 9.09 3.07
CA THR A 251 -12.44 8.99 2.57
C THR A 251 -12.97 7.54 2.64
N THR A 252 -14.29 7.38 2.67
CA THR A 252 -14.94 6.07 2.55
C THR A 252 -15.24 5.71 1.10
N VAL A 253 -15.59 4.45 0.83
CA VAL A 253 -15.97 4.00 -0.52
C VAL A 253 -17.18 4.77 -1.05
N ASP A 254 -18.18 5.03 -0.21
CA ASP A 254 -19.39 5.76 -0.59
C ASP A 254 -19.09 7.23 -0.91
N GLU A 255 -18.24 7.88 -0.10
CA GLU A 255 -17.79 9.24 -0.37
C GLU A 255 -16.98 9.33 -1.66
N LEU A 256 -16.05 8.39 -1.89
CA LEU A 256 -15.28 8.31 -3.12
C LEU A 256 -16.20 8.20 -4.34
N MET A 257 -17.18 7.28 -4.28
CA MET A 257 -18.17 7.12 -5.35
C MET A 257 -18.98 8.40 -5.56
N MET A 258 -19.47 9.02 -4.48
CA MET A 258 -20.21 10.29 -4.56
C MET A 258 -19.40 11.41 -5.23
N ARG A 259 -18.11 11.52 -4.91
CA ARG A 259 -17.22 12.52 -5.52
C ARG A 259 -16.96 12.22 -7.00
N LEU A 260 -16.81 10.95 -7.38
CA LEU A 260 -16.64 10.53 -8.78
C LEU A 260 -17.91 10.77 -9.61
N MET A 261 -19.08 10.46 -9.05
CA MET A 261 -20.37 10.73 -9.69
C MET A 261 -20.61 12.23 -9.87
N GLY A 262 -20.40 13.03 -8.82
CA GLY A 262 -20.56 14.48 -8.91
C GLY A 262 -19.62 15.12 -9.94
N ALA A 263 -18.38 14.64 -10.06
CA ALA A 263 -17.47 15.12 -11.11
C ALA A 263 -17.95 14.73 -12.53
N MET A 264 -18.51 13.52 -12.68
CA MET A 264 -19.04 13.04 -13.96
C MET A 264 -20.31 13.78 -14.38
N GLU A 265 -21.16 14.18 -13.43
CA GLU A 265 -22.34 15.00 -13.71
C GLU A 265 -21.94 16.37 -14.28
N ILE A 266 -20.97 17.04 -13.64
CA ILE A 266 -20.42 18.32 -14.13
C ILE A 266 -19.79 18.14 -15.51
N PHE A 267 -19.04 17.05 -15.71
CA PHE A 267 -18.45 16.71 -17.01
C PHE A 267 -19.49 16.50 -18.09
N THR A 268 -20.54 15.73 -17.81
CA THR A 268 -21.58 15.40 -18.79
C THR A 268 -22.34 16.66 -19.21
N ALA A 269 -22.66 17.55 -18.26
CA ALA A 269 -23.28 18.84 -18.57
C ALA A 269 -22.41 19.69 -19.50
N GLN A 270 -21.11 19.83 -19.18
CA GLN A 270 -20.18 20.59 -20.01
C GLN A 270 -19.94 19.94 -21.38
N GLN A 271 -19.86 18.61 -21.43
CA GLN A 271 -19.69 17.83 -22.65
C GLN A 271 -20.87 18.04 -23.59
N GLN A 272 -22.09 18.12 -23.07
CA GLN A 272 -23.29 18.30 -23.87
C GLN A 272 -23.36 19.70 -24.51
N GLU A 273 -22.91 20.73 -23.79
CA GLU A 273 -22.70 22.07 -24.35
C GLU A 273 -21.63 22.06 -25.45
N ASP A 274 -20.49 21.43 -25.20
CA ASP A 274 -19.40 21.33 -26.18
C ASP A 274 -19.81 20.58 -27.46
N ILE A 275 -20.63 19.53 -27.34
CA ILE A 275 -21.18 18.78 -28.48
C ILE A 275 -22.10 19.69 -29.30
N LYS A 276 -22.99 20.43 -28.64
CA LYS A 276 -23.92 21.34 -29.30
C LYS A 276 -23.16 22.45 -30.04
N ASP A 277 -22.17 23.05 -29.40
CA ASP A 277 -21.29 24.06 -30.00
C ASP A 277 -20.49 23.51 -31.20
N GLU A 278 -20.09 22.24 -31.16
CA GLU A 278 -19.39 21.58 -32.28
C GLU A 278 -20.34 21.28 -33.45
N ASP A 279 -21.58 20.86 -33.17
CA ASP A 279 -22.59 20.57 -34.18
C ASP A 279 -23.11 21.86 -34.86
N GLU A 280 -23.23 22.98 -34.13
CA GLU A 280 -23.63 24.29 -34.69
C GLU A 280 -22.55 24.92 -35.60
N ARG A 281 -21.29 24.50 -35.48
CA ARG A 281 -20.17 25.00 -36.31
C ARG A 281 -19.94 24.18 -37.59
N ARG A 282 -20.65 23.06 -37.77
CA ARG A 282 -20.57 22.18 -38.94
C ARG A 282 -21.62 22.54 -39.99
#